data_AF-A0A835I287-F1
#
_entry.id   AF-A0A835I287-F1
#
_cell.length_a   1.000
_cell.length_b   1.000
_cell.length_c   1.000
_cell.angle_alpha   90.00
_cell.angle_beta   90.00
_cell.angle_gamma   90.00
#
_symmetry.space_group_name_H-M   'P 1'
#
loop_
_entity.id
_entity.type
_entity.pdbx_description
1 polymer ?
#
loop_
_entity_poly.entity_id
_entity_poly.type
_entity_poly.pdbx_seq_one_letter_code
_entity_poly.pdbx_strand_id
1 'polypeptide(L)' 'MGLGKTVQFVSMLGFLQNAQQIHGPFLVVVPLSTLSNSAKEFKKWLPGLNVIVYIGNCAS' A
#
# COMPACT_ATOMS: atom_id res chain seq x y z
N MET A 1 -11.18 4.14 -14.35
CA MET A 1 -11.02 5.62 -14.35
C MET A 1 -9.62 5.97 -13.84
N GLY A 2 -8.84 6.71 -14.62
CA GLY A 2 -7.38 6.87 -14.46
C GLY A 2 -6.90 8.02 -13.57
N LEU A 3 -7.67 8.45 -12.56
CA LEU A 3 -7.31 9.60 -11.71
C LEU A 3 -6.13 9.34 -10.76
N GLY A 4 -5.53 8.14 -10.78
CA GLY A 4 -4.38 7.82 -9.94
C GLY A 4 -4.69 7.70 -8.44
N LYS A 5 -5.88 7.22 -8.07
CA LYS A 5 -6.23 7.06 -6.63
C LYS A 5 -5.23 6.20 -5.86
N THR A 6 -4.66 5.20 -6.54
CA THR A 6 -3.61 4.36 -5.95
C THR A 6 -2.36 5.15 -5.60
N VAL A 7 -1.85 5.97 -6.54
CA VAL A 7 -0.66 6.78 -6.25
C VAL A 7 -0.95 7.84 -5.19
N GLN A 8 -2.17 8.38 -5.11
CA GLN A 8 -2.54 9.35 -4.08
C GLN A 8 -2.39 8.79 -2.66
N PHE A 9 -2.93 7.61 -2.37
CA PHE A 9 -2.79 7.03 -1.01
C PHE A 9 -1.39 6.48 -0.75
N VAL A 10 -0.70 5.94 -1.77
CA VAL A 10 0.70 5.50 -1.62
C VAL A 10 1.58 6.69 -1.25
N SER A 11 1.45 7.83 -1.95
CA SER A 11 2.18 9.05 -1.62
C SER A 11 1.83 9.60 -0.24
N MET A 12 0.57 9.49 0.19
CA MET A 12 0.15 9.88 1.54
C MET A 12 0.89 9.05 2.61
N LEU A 13 0.97 7.73 2.44
CA LEU A 13 1.72 6.86 3.36
C LEU A 13 3.23 7.15 3.35
N GLY A 14 3.78 7.42 2.16
CA GLY A 14 5.18 7.85 2.01
C GLY A 14 5.48 9.16 2.74
N PHE A 15 4.55 10.12 2.69
CA PHE A 15 4.67 11.36 3.43
C PHE A 15 4.65 11.13 4.94
N LEU A 16 3.74 10.29 5.44
CA LEU A 16 3.68 9.95 6.88
C LEU A 16 4.99 9.30 7.35
N GLN A 17 5.55 8.37 6.59
CA GLN A 17 6.82 7.73 6.93
C GLN A 17 8.00 8.71 6.89
N ASN A 18 8.17 9.45 5.79
CA ASN A 18 9.39 10.21 5.54
C ASN A 18 9.38 11.62 6.15
N ALA A 19 8.26 12.32 6.05
CA ALA A 19 8.16 13.71 6.52
C ALA A 19 7.67 13.80 7.96
N GLN A 20 6.81 12.86 8.40
CA GLN A 20 6.27 12.86 9.76
C GLN A 20 6.94 11.82 10.67
N GLN A 21 7.87 11.01 10.15
CA GLN A 21 8.59 9.98 10.90
C GLN A 21 7.64 8.95 11.57
N ILE A 22 6.47 8.71 10.98
CA ILE A 22 5.50 7.73 11.43
C ILE A 22 5.70 6.44 10.63
N HIS A 23 6.36 5.46 11.24
CA HIS A 23 6.77 4.23 10.56
C HIS A 23 5.67 3.15 10.43
N GLY A 24 4.51 3.34 11.07
CA GLY A 24 3.38 2.40 11.03
C GLY A 24 3.17 1.65 12.35
N PRO A 25 2.32 0.60 12.37
CA PRO A 25 1.80 -0.14 11.21
C PRO A 25 0.69 0.59 10.44
N PHE A 26 0.65 0.40 9.11
CA PHE A 26 -0.42 0.90 8.24
C PHE A 26 -1.23 -0.27 7.68
N LEU A 27 -2.56 -0.14 7.66
CA LEU A 27 -3.47 -1.12 7.06
C LEU A 27 -4.16 -0.49 5.85
N VAL A 28 -4.06 -1.16 4.71
CA VAL A 28 -4.73 -0.75 3.47
C VAL A 28 -5.63 -1.89 3.01
N VAL A 29 -6.94 -1.63 2.99
CA VAL A 29 -7.95 -2.59 2.52
C VAL A 29 -8.36 -2.21 1.11
N VAL A 30 -8.19 -3.13 0.17
CA VAL A 30 -8.56 -2.96 -1.24
C VAL A 30 -9.27 -4.20 -1.76
N PRO A 31 -10.13 -4.08 -2.79
CA PRO A 31 -10.70 -5.24 -3.48
C PRO A 31 -9.61 -6.17 -4.02
N LEU A 32 -9.87 -7.48 -3.97
CA LEU A 32 -8.94 -8.52 -4.43
C LEU A 32 -8.42 -8.28 -5.86
N SER A 33 -9.29 -7.78 -6.75
CA SER A 33 -8.95 -7.44 -8.14
C SER A 33 -7.89 -6.34 -8.28
N THR A 34 -7.74 -5.48 -7.27
CA THR A 34 -6.83 -4.32 -7.29
C THR A 34 -5.60 -4.49 -6.39
N LEU A 35 -5.52 -5.61 -5.67
CA LEU A 35 -4.48 -5.87 -4.69
C LEU A 35 -3.11 -6.03 -5.35
N SER A 36 -3.02 -6.81 -6.43
CA SER A 36 -1.77 -6.99 -7.20
C SER A 36 -1.27 -5.69 -7.82
N ASN A 37 -2.18 -4.80 -8.25
CA ASN A 37 -1.82 -3.49 -8.77
C ASN A 37 -1.27 -2.59 -7.65
N SER A 38 -1.95 -2.55 -6.50
CA SER A 38 -1.53 -1.74 -5.36
C SER A 38 -0.15 -2.18 -4.84
N ALA A 39 0.11 -3.49 -4.74
CA ALA A 39 1.41 -4.02 -4.33
C ALA A 39 2.55 -3.60 -5.28
N LYS A 40 2.29 -3.54 -6.60
CA LYS A 40 3.26 -3.04 -7.58
C LYS A 40 3.54 -1.55 -7.40
N GLU A 41 2.50 -0.74 -7.18
CA GLU A 41 2.65 0.70 -6.95
C GLU A 41 3.43 0.97 -5.66
N PHE A 42 3.19 0.22 -4.57
CA PHE A 42 4.00 0.32 -3.37
C PHE A 42 5.47 0.01 -3.62
N LYS A 43 5.79 -1.09 -4.33
CA LYS A 43 7.18 -1.43 -4.68
C LYS A 43 7.84 -0.39 -5.58
N LYS A 44 7.07 0.24 -6.46
CA LYS A 44 7.55 1.26 -7.41
C LYS A 44 7.85 2.60 -6.72
N TRP A 45 6.92 3.09 -5.90
CA TRP A 45 6.98 4.43 -5.32
C TRP A 45 7.56 4.47 -3.91
N LEU A 46 7.47 3.36 -3.16
CA LEU A 46 7.97 3.22 -1.78
C LEU A 46 8.79 1.93 -1.61
N PRO A 47 9.92 1.76 -2.32
CA PRO A 47 10.73 0.53 -2.25
C PRO A 47 11.32 0.24 -0.87
N GLY A 48 11.45 1.26 0.00
CA GLY A 48 11.94 1.11 1.36
C GLY A 48 10.89 0.71 2.40
N LEU A 49 9.61 0.63 2.03
CA LEU A 49 8.52 0.29 2.94
C LEU A 49 8.28 -1.23 2.88
N ASN A 50 8.26 -1.89 4.04
CA ASN A 50 7.94 -3.32 4.12
C ASN A 50 6.43 -3.54 3.90
N VAL A 51 6.05 -4.06 2.73
CA VAL A 51 4.65 -4.24 2.33
C VAL A 51 4.29 -5.72 2.40
N ILE A 52 3.40 -6.06 3.34
CA ILE A 52 2.90 -7.43 3.51
C ILE A 52 1.53 -7.52 2.84
N VAL A 53 1.39 -8.47 1.92
CA VAL A 53 0.13 -8.76 1.23
C VAL A 53 -0.49 -10.00 1.87
N TYR A 54 -1.71 -9.85 2.38
CA TYR A 54 -2.49 -10.96 2.92
C TYR A 54 -3.65 -11.29 1.96
N ILE A 55 -3.65 -12.54 1.48
CA ILE A 55 -4.74 -13.14 0.71
C ILE A 55 -4.99 -14.50 1.36
N GLY A 56 -6.19 -14.76 1.85
CA GLY A 56 -6.49 -16.04 2.47
C GLY A 56 -7.95 -16.22 2.81
N ASN A 57 -8.33 -17.48 2.98
CA ASN A 57 -9.46 -17.89 3.79
C ASN A 57 -8.90 -18.38 5.13
N CYS A 58 -9.74 -18.51 6.16
CA CYS A 58 -9.32 -18.98 7.48
C CYS A 58 -8.44 -20.23 7.35
N ALA A 59 -7.25 -20.18 7.96
CA ALA A 59 -6.36 -21.34 8.01
C ALA A 59 -7.08 -22.45 8.77
N SER A 60 -7.43 -23.53 8.07
CA SER A 60 -7.86 -24.79 8.67
C SER A 60 -6.71 -25.44 9.45
#